data_AF-A0A7G6ADT9-F1
#
_entry.id   AF-A0A7G6ADT9-F1
#
_cell.length_a   1.000
_cell.length_b   1.000
_cell.length_c   1.000
_cell.angle_alpha   90.00
_cell.angle_beta   90.00
_cell.angle_gamma   90.00
#
_symmetry.space_group_name_H-M   'P 1'
#
loop_
_entity.id
_entity.type
_entity.pdbx_description
1 polymer ?
#
loop_
_entity_poly.entity_id
_entity_poly.type
_entity_poly.pdbx_seq_one_letter_code
_entity_poly.pdbx_strand_id
1 'polypeptide(L)'
;MAARLGDAAAAERHFRAALALDAEDSYLIGAWADFLLDAGRAGEAARLLQDRTRADALLLRYAIALKKLGDADAARQGAVLAARFDAAARRGDTVHQREQARFELAVRGDAAAAVRLARLNWAVQKEPADLRILAEAALASSDPEAARQVRDWLARSALEDRTLASAWTQPEPRR
;
A
#
# COMPACT_ATOMS: atom_id res chain seq x y z
N MET A 1 17.27 7.42 -1.41
CA MET A 1 17.01 8.84 -1.03
C MET A 1 16.76 9.68 -2.30
N ALA A 2 15.56 9.60 -2.89
CA ALA A 2 15.15 10.42 -4.05
C ALA A 2 13.61 10.64 -4.08
N ALA A 3 12.98 10.67 -2.91
CA ALA A 3 11.54 10.87 -2.75
C ALA A 3 11.20 12.07 -1.85
N ARG A 4 12.17 12.96 -1.60
CA ARG A 4 11.98 14.19 -0.80
C ARG A 4 11.67 15.35 -1.74
N LEU A 5 10.41 15.78 -1.74
CA LEU A 5 9.86 17.01 -2.33
C LEU A 5 9.83 17.08 -3.87
N GLY A 6 8.68 16.72 -4.46
CA GLY A 6 8.19 17.41 -5.66
C GLY A 6 8.82 17.09 -7.02
N ASP A 7 9.92 16.33 -7.08
CA ASP A 7 10.49 15.88 -8.35
C ASP A 7 9.92 14.51 -8.78
N ALA A 8 8.60 14.48 -8.93
CA ALA A 8 7.90 13.34 -9.52
C ALA A 8 8.49 12.99 -10.90
N ALA A 9 9.02 13.98 -11.62
CA ALA A 9 9.66 13.79 -12.92
C ALA A 9 11.00 13.02 -12.80
N ALA A 10 11.85 13.30 -11.81
CA ALA A 10 13.06 12.53 -11.57
C ALA A 10 12.74 11.10 -11.13
N ALA A 11 11.77 10.92 -10.22
CA ALA A 11 11.33 9.58 -9.82
C ALA A 11 10.83 8.77 -11.03
N GLU A 12 9.98 9.36 -11.87
CA GLU A 12 9.49 8.74 -13.10
C GLU A 12 10.63 8.42 -14.08
N ARG A 13 11.60 9.32 -14.27
CA ARG A 13 12.79 9.04 -15.08
C ARG A 13 13.58 7.84 -14.55
N HIS A 14 13.75 7.73 -13.23
CA HIS A 14 14.46 6.61 -12.62
C HIS A 14 13.71 5.29 -12.81
N PHE A 15 12.40 5.26 -12.60
CA PHE A 15 11.59 4.07 -12.85
C PHE A 15 11.64 3.64 -14.32
N ARG A 16 11.49 4.58 -15.25
CA ARG A 16 11.58 4.29 -16.69
C ARG A 16 12.96 3.77 -17.09
N ALA A 17 14.03 4.37 -16.56
CA ALA A 17 15.38 3.91 -16.83
C ALA A 17 15.62 2.49 -16.29
N ALA A 18 15.15 2.19 -15.08
CA ALA A 18 15.28 0.87 -14.48
C ALA A 18 14.46 -0.19 -15.24
N LEU A 19 13.22 0.14 -15.66
CA LEU A 19 12.37 -0.77 -16.43
C LEU A 19 12.91 -1.02 -17.85
N ALA A 20 13.71 -0.10 -18.39
CA ALA A 20 14.43 -0.33 -19.64
C ALA A 20 15.60 -1.32 -19.49
N LEU A 21 16.10 -1.53 -18.27
CA LEU A 21 17.14 -2.52 -17.97
C LEU A 21 16.53 -3.90 -17.70
N ASP A 22 15.43 -3.95 -16.95
CA ASP A 22 14.67 -5.17 -16.70
C ASP A 22 13.16 -4.87 -16.68
N ALA A 23 12.47 -5.28 -17.73
CA ALA A 23 11.04 -5.04 -17.91
C ALA A 23 10.14 -6.05 -17.19
N GLU A 24 10.70 -7.15 -16.65
CA GLU A 24 9.96 -8.23 -16.01
C GLU A 24 10.14 -8.26 -14.48
N ASP A 25 10.98 -7.39 -13.92
CA ASP A 25 11.17 -7.23 -12.47
C ASP A 25 9.85 -6.83 -11.80
N SER A 26 9.20 -7.82 -11.17
CA SER A 26 7.92 -7.66 -10.49
C SER A 26 7.99 -6.72 -9.28
N TYR A 27 9.15 -6.61 -8.63
CA TYR A 27 9.34 -5.67 -7.53
C TYR A 27 9.37 -4.23 -8.07
N LEU A 28 10.15 -3.99 -9.13
CA LEU A 28 10.23 -2.69 -9.78
C LEU A 28 8.89 -2.26 -10.38
N ILE A 29 8.17 -3.18 -11.04
CA ILE A 29 6.82 -2.94 -11.57
C ILE A 29 5.86 -2.57 -10.43
N GLY A 30 5.94 -3.28 -9.30
CA GLY A 30 5.11 -3.00 -8.13
C GLY A 30 5.37 -1.59 -7.57
N ALA A 31 6.64 -1.20 -7.43
CA ALA A 31 7.03 0.12 -6.97
C ALA A 31 6.60 1.23 -7.96
N TRP A 32 6.73 1.00 -9.27
CA TRP A 32 6.27 1.94 -10.29
C TRP A 32 4.74 2.11 -10.27
N ALA A 33 4.00 1.01 -10.10
CA ALA A 33 2.56 1.06 -9.94
C ALA A 33 2.13 1.83 -8.67
N ASP A 34 2.83 1.66 -7.55
CA ASP A 34 2.56 2.43 -6.33
C ASP A 34 2.77 3.93 -6.54
N PHE A 35 3.88 4.30 -7.20
CA PHE A 35 4.13 5.70 -7.57
C PHE A 35 3.00 6.27 -8.43
N LEU A 36 2.54 5.53 -9.45
CA LEU A 36 1.43 5.95 -10.31
C LEU A 36 0.12 6.10 -9.52
N LEU A 37 -0.18 5.17 -8.61
CA LEU A 37 -1.38 5.20 -7.77
C LEU A 37 -1.37 6.39 -6.81
N ASP A 38 -0.22 6.68 -6.18
CA ASP A 38 -0.03 7.83 -5.29
C ASP A 38 -0.15 9.16 -6.05
N ALA A 39 0.26 9.19 -7.33
CA ALA A 39 0.10 10.34 -8.22
C ALA A 39 -1.31 10.49 -8.81
N GLY A 40 -2.28 9.63 -8.42
CA GLY A 40 -3.64 9.64 -8.96
C GLY A 40 -3.75 9.12 -10.41
N ARG A 41 -2.68 8.55 -10.98
CA ARG A 41 -2.59 8.04 -12.36
C ARG A 41 -3.05 6.58 -12.43
N ALA A 42 -4.21 6.28 -11.86
CA ALA A 42 -4.75 4.91 -11.79
C ALA A 42 -4.90 4.25 -13.17
N GLY A 43 -5.25 5.02 -14.21
CA GLY A 43 -5.36 4.52 -15.58
C GLY A 43 -4.04 3.99 -16.14
N GLU A 44 -2.91 4.60 -15.80
CA GLU A 44 -1.59 4.13 -16.24
C GLU A 44 -1.15 2.91 -15.45
N ALA A 45 -1.42 2.88 -14.13
CA ALA A 45 -1.18 1.70 -13.31
C ALA A 45 -1.99 0.48 -13.81
N ALA A 46 -3.25 0.69 -14.19
CA ALA A 46 -4.08 -0.38 -14.74
C ALA A 46 -3.51 -0.97 -16.04
N ARG A 47 -3.10 -0.11 -16.98
CA ARG A 47 -2.47 -0.55 -18.26
C ARG A 47 -1.15 -1.28 -18.04
N LEU A 48 -0.34 -0.82 -17.08
CA LEU A 48 0.93 -1.47 -16.73
C LEU A 48 0.72 -2.91 -16.22
N LEU A 49 -0.38 -3.16 -15.51
CA LEU A 49 -0.56 -4.39 -14.72
C LEU A 49 -1.56 -5.40 -15.31
N GLN A 50 -2.34 -5.04 -16.34
CA GLN A 50 -3.43 -5.87 -16.87
C GLN A 50 -3.01 -7.30 -17.24
N ASP A 51 -1.79 -7.49 -17.77
CA ASP A 51 -1.26 -8.79 -18.18
C ASP A 51 -0.33 -9.43 -17.12
N ARG A 52 -0.20 -8.79 -15.95
CA ARG A 52 0.78 -9.14 -14.89
C ARG A 52 0.11 -9.59 -13.59
N THR A 53 -1.09 -10.15 -13.69
CA THR A 53 -1.94 -10.55 -12.56
C THR A 53 -1.60 -11.92 -11.94
N ARG A 54 -0.51 -12.55 -12.38
CA ARG A 54 -0.03 -13.82 -11.81
C ARG A 54 0.55 -13.63 -10.40
N ALA A 55 1.29 -12.54 -10.17
CA ALA A 55 1.83 -12.22 -8.86
C ALA A 55 0.79 -11.48 -8.00
N ASP A 56 0.55 -11.94 -6.78
CA ASP A 56 -0.47 -11.36 -5.87
C ASP A 56 -0.20 -9.89 -5.56
N ALA A 57 1.08 -9.52 -5.39
CA ALA A 57 1.49 -8.13 -5.18
C ALA A 57 1.11 -7.21 -6.36
N LEU A 58 1.17 -7.70 -7.59
CA LEU A 58 0.80 -6.95 -8.79
C LEU A 58 -0.71 -6.95 -9.00
N LEU A 59 -1.36 -8.10 -8.79
CA LEU A 59 -2.81 -8.23 -8.83
C LEU A 59 -3.50 -7.28 -7.83
N LEU A 60 -2.95 -7.14 -6.62
CA LEU A 60 -3.45 -6.17 -5.63
C LEU A 60 -3.45 -4.74 -6.17
N ARG A 61 -2.31 -4.29 -6.72
CA ARG A 61 -2.19 -2.93 -7.27
C ARG A 61 -3.11 -2.74 -8.47
N TYR A 62 -3.31 -3.78 -9.28
CA TYR A 62 -4.26 -3.77 -10.39
C TYR A 62 -5.70 -3.61 -9.89
N ALA A 63 -6.12 -4.40 -8.89
CA ALA A 63 -7.45 -4.28 -8.29
C ALA A 63 -7.69 -2.90 -7.66
N ILE A 64 -6.68 -2.31 -7.01
CA ILE A 64 -6.75 -0.94 -6.49
C ILE A 64 -6.91 0.09 -7.64
N ALA A 65 -6.15 -0.06 -8.72
CA ALA A 65 -6.24 0.81 -9.89
C ALA A 65 -7.65 0.76 -10.50
N LEU A 66 -8.19 -0.44 -10.72
CA LEU A 66 -9.55 -0.65 -11.24
C LEU A 66 -10.61 -0.05 -10.31
N LYS A 67 -10.48 -0.24 -8.99
CA LYS A 67 -11.40 0.33 -7.99
C LYS A 67 -11.41 1.86 -8.04
N LYS A 68 -10.25 2.50 -8.15
CA LYS A 68 -10.11 3.96 -8.29
C LYS A 68 -10.71 4.50 -9.59
N LEU A 69 -10.68 3.69 -10.66
CA LEU A 69 -11.29 4.04 -11.95
C LEU A 69 -12.80 3.80 -12.00
N GLY A 70 -13.38 3.14 -11.00
CA GLY A 70 -14.78 2.71 -11.03
C GLY A 70 -15.03 1.60 -12.06
N ASP A 71 -13.99 0.85 -12.43
CA ASP A 71 -14.09 -0.22 -13.42
C ASP A 71 -14.87 -1.41 -12.86
N ALA A 72 -15.78 -1.97 -13.66
CA ALA A 72 -16.58 -3.12 -13.29
C ALA A 72 -15.73 -4.37 -12.99
N ASP A 73 -14.52 -4.46 -13.58
CA ASP A 73 -13.61 -5.57 -13.35
C ASP A 73 -12.99 -5.59 -11.95
N ALA A 74 -13.04 -4.48 -11.22
CA ALA A 74 -12.49 -4.40 -9.86
C ALA A 74 -13.05 -5.50 -8.94
N ALA A 75 -14.34 -5.82 -9.09
CA ALA A 75 -14.99 -6.86 -8.29
C ALA A 75 -14.44 -8.25 -8.59
N ARG A 76 -14.23 -8.59 -9.88
CA ARG A 76 -13.69 -9.89 -10.29
C ARG A 76 -12.26 -10.05 -9.80
N GLN A 77 -11.40 -9.07 -10.03
CA GLN A 77 -10.00 -9.13 -9.59
C GLN A 77 -9.87 -9.17 -8.06
N GLY A 78 -10.73 -8.43 -7.34
CA GLY A 78 -10.83 -8.50 -5.89
C GLY A 78 -11.21 -9.89 -5.38
N ALA A 79 -12.16 -10.57 -6.05
CA ALA A 79 -12.55 -11.93 -5.70
C ALA A 79 -11.44 -12.96 -5.93
N VAL A 80 -10.69 -12.84 -7.04
CA VAL A 80 -9.50 -13.68 -7.30
C VAL A 80 -8.48 -13.51 -6.18
N LEU A 81 -8.18 -12.26 -5.82
CA LEU A 81 -7.19 -11.99 -4.78
C LEU A 81 -7.63 -12.49 -3.40
N ALA A 82 -8.92 -12.32 -3.04
CA ALA A 82 -9.48 -12.88 -1.82
C ALA A 82 -9.30 -14.41 -1.75
N ALA A 83 -9.62 -15.12 -2.83
CA ALA A 83 -9.47 -16.58 -2.88
C ALA A 83 -8.00 -17.03 -2.69
N ARG A 84 -7.04 -16.24 -3.20
CA ARG A 84 -5.61 -16.51 -3.02
C ARG A 84 -5.15 -16.28 -1.58
N PHE A 85 -5.59 -15.18 -0.95
CA PHE A 85 -5.33 -14.95 0.48
C PHE A 85 -5.94 -16.04 1.37
N ASP A 86 -7.18 -16.46 1.09
CA ASP A 86 -7.82 -17.54 1.84
C ASP A 86 -7.07 -18.87 1.68
N ALA A 87 -6.55 -19.15 0.48
CA ALA A 87 -5.74 -20.33 0.23
C ALA A 87 -4.40 -20.28 0.97
N ALA A 88 -3.75 -19.10 1.03
CA ALA A 88 -2.52 -18.90 1.80
C ALA A 88 -2.77 -19.06 3.30
N ALA A 89 -3.83 -18.45 3.83
CA ALA A 89 -4.22 -18.56 5.23
C ALA A 89 -4.47 -20.03 5.65
N ARG A 90 -5.11 -20.84 4.80
CA ARG A 90 -5.31 -22.28 5.08
C ARG A 90 -4.01 -23.09 5.16
N ARG A 91 -2.93 -22.63 4.53
CA ARG A 91 -1.61 -23.26 4.65
C ARG A 91 -0.82 -22.78 5.88
N GLY A 92 -1.35 -21.79 6.62
CA GLY A 92 -0.66 -21.14 7.72
C GLY A 92 0.33 -20.05 7.27
N ASP A 93 0.29 -19.63 6.00
CA ASP A 93 1.17 -18.59 5.48
C ASP A 93 0.73 -17.22 6.03
N THR A 94 1.60 -16.57 6.82
CA THR A 94 1.39 -15.21 7.36
C THR A 94 2.19 -14.14 6.62
N VAL A 95 2.88 -14.50 5.54
CA VAL A 95 3.87 -13.67 4.83
C VAL A 95 3.25 -12.44 4.14
N HIS A 96 1.93 -12.37 3.98
CA HIS A 96 1.23 -11.33 3.21
C HIS A 96 0.38 -10.38 4.06
N GLN A 97 0.66 -10.21 5.35
CA GLN A 97 -0.20 -9.37 6.21
C GLN A 97 -0.26 -7.91 5.75
N ARG A 98 0.84 -7.33 5.23
CA ARG A 98 0.82 -5.99 4.61
C ARG A 98 -0.11 -5.94 3.41
N GLU A 99 0.07 -6.85 2.46
CA GLU A 99 -0.73 -6.90 1.22
C GLU A 99 -2.20 -7.17 1.53
N GLN A 100 -2.50 -8.03 2.50
CA GLN A 100 -3.86 -8.30 2.95
C GLN A 100 -4.48 -7.09 3.66
N ALA A 101 -3.75 -6.38 4.51
CA ALA A 101 -4.23 -5.14 5.13
C ALA A 101 -4.60 -4.09 4.08
N ARG A 102 -3.74 -3.93 3.05
CA ARG A 102 -3.98 -3.01 1.94
C ARG A 102 -5.16 -3.45 1.08
N PHE A 103 -5.36 -4.75 0.89
CA PHE A 103 -6.54 -5.29 0.21
C PHE A 103 -7.84 -4.96 0.95
N GLU A 104 -7.88 -5.24 2.25
CA GLU A 104 -9.06 -4.95 3.07
C GLU A 104 -9.41 -3.46 3.01
N LEU A 105 -8.41 -2.59 3.11
CA LEU A 105 -8.61 -1.15 3.07
C LEU A 105 -9.04 -0.64 1.69
N ALA A 106 -8.23 -0.90 0.67
CA ALA A 106 -8.35 -0.21 -0.63
C ALA A 106 -9.29 -0.90 -1.61
N VAL A 107 -9.55 -2.20 -1.44
CA VAL A 107 -10.42 -2.98 -2.34
C VAL A 107 -11.76 -3.28 -1.69
N ARG A 108 -11.76 -3.80 -0.44
CA ARG A 108 -12.99 -4.16 0.27
C ARG A 108 -13.63 -3.01 1.05
N GLY A 109 -12.84 -2.00 1.42
CA GLY A 109 -13.31 -0.89 2.27
C GLY A 109 -13.53 -1.30 3.73
N ASP A 110 -12.98 -2.44 4.16
CA ASP A 110 -13.07 -2.93 5.53
C ASP A 110 -11.90 -2.38 6.36
N ALA A 111 -12.09 -1.17 6.88
CA ALA A 111 -11.08 -0.50 7.69
C ALA A 111 -10.76 -1.24 9.00
N ALA A 112 -11.75 -1.95 9.58
CA ALA A 112 -11.56 -2.70 10.82
C ALA A 112 -10.67 -3.93 10.61
N ALA A 113 -10.90 -4.68 9.53
CA ALA A 113 -10.02 -5.79 9.15
C ALA A 113 -8.62 -5.29 8.78
N ALA A 114 -8.54 -4.18 8.03
CA ALA A 114 -7.28 -3.58 7.62
C ALA A 114 -6.40 -3.19 8.82
N VAL A 115 -6.96 -2.47 9.82
CA VAL A 115 -6.16 -2.03 10.97
C VAL A 115 -5.69 -3.20 11.83
N ARG A 116 -6.52 -4.24 11.99
CA ARG A 116 -6.13 -5.46 12.70
C ARG A 116 -4.93 -6.13 12.01
N LEU A 117 -4.99 -6.32 10.70
CA LEU A 117 -3.91 -6.93 9.92
C LEU A 117 -2.64 -6.07 9.90
N ALA A 118 -2.78 -4.76 9.73
CA ALA A 118 -1.66 -3.83 9.74
C ALA A 118 -0.91 -3.83 11.09
N ARG A 119 -1.65 -3.92 12.21
CA ARG A 119 -1.04 -4.04 13.55
C ARG A 119 -0.29 -5.36 13.74
N LEU A 120 -0.83 -6.48 13.26
CA LEU A 120 -0.15 -7.77 13.30
C LEU A 120 1.15 -7.72 12.49
N ASN A 121 1.09 -7.15 11.28
CA ASN A 121 2.26 -6.99 10.42
C ASN A 121 3.32 -6.10 11.07
N TRP A 122 2.90 -4.96 11.63
CA TRP A 122 3.76 -4.00 12.30
C TRP A 122 4.46 -4.57 13.53
N ALA A 123 3.82 -5.49 14.26
CA ALA A 123 4.44 -6.15 15.41
C ALA A 123 5.69 -6.97 15.03
N VAL A 124 5.78 -7.42 13.78
CA VAL A 124 6.85 -8.29 13.28
C VAL A 124 7.86 -7.52 12.42
N GLN A 125 7.40 -6.91 11.32
CA GLN A 125 8.27 -6.44 10.23
C GLN A 125 8.93 -5.08 10.53
N LYS A 126 8.13 -4.11 11.01
CA LYS A 126 8.57 -2.74 11.35
C LYS A 126 9.24 -1.98 10.20
N GLU A 127 8.85 -2.23 8.95
CA GLU A 127 9.35 -1.48 7.79
C GLU A 127 8.54 -0.18 7.57
N PRO A 128 9.13 0.84 6.91
CA PRO A 128 8.41 2.08 6.58
C PRO A 128 7.09 1.87 5.81
N ALA A 129 7.05 0.89 4.90
CA ALA A 129 5.85 0.54 4.14
C ALA A 129 4.73 -0.04 5.03
N ASP A 130 5.10 -0.75 6.10
CA ASP A 130 4.16 -1.31 7.07
C ASP A 130 3.55 -0.22 7.94
N LEU A 131 4.36 0.77 8.32
CA LEU A 131 3.88 1.91 9.08
C LEU A 131 2.90 2.75 8.26
N ARG A 132 3.16 2.91 6.95
CA ARG A 132 2.24 3.62 6.06
C ARG A 132 0.87 2.95 6.05
N ILE A 133 0.79 1.65 5.82
CA ILE A 133 -0.51 0.95 5.82
C ILE A 133 -1.17 0.98 7.20
N LEU A 134 -0.39 0.91 8.29
CA LEU A 134 -0.92 1.06 9.64
C LEU A 134 -1.53 2.46 9.86
N ALA A 135 -0.87 3.51 9.39
CA ALA A 135 -1.37 4.88 9.48
C ALA A 135 -2.64 5.08 8.66
N GLU A 136 -2.65 4.64 7.40
CA GLU A 136 -3.82 4.72 6.52
C GLU A 136 -5.02 3.96 7.13
N ALA A 137 -4.79 2.74 7.62
CA ALA A 137 -5.84 1.94 8.24
C ALA A 137 -6.34 2.55 9.56
N ALA A 138 -5.45 3.06 10.41
CA ALA A 138 -5.82 3.73 11.66
C ALA A 138 -6.70 4.95 11.43
N LEU A 139 -6.40 5.75 10.40
CA LEU A 139 -7.21 6.90 10.01
C LEU A 139 -8.59 6.46 9.51
N ALA A 140 -8.64 5.45 8.65
CA ALA A 140 -9.90 4.95 8.09
C ALA A 140 -10.79 4.28 9.14
N SER A 141 -10.21 3.60 10.12
CA SER A 141 -10.94 2.89 11.17
C SER A 141 -11.21 3.74 12.41
N SER A 142 -10.60 4.93 12.53
CA SER A 142 -10.58 5.75 13.76
C SER A 142 -10.08 4.96 14.99
N ASP A 143 -9.14 4.03 14.81
CA ASP A 143 -8.61 3.21 15.91
C ASP A 143 -7.59 4.01 16.74
N PRO A 144 -7.87 4.30 18.02
CA PRO A 144 -7.01 5.16 18.83
C PRO A 144 -5.68 4.49 19.23
N GLU A 145 -5.65 3.16 19.29
CA GLU A 145 -4.47 2.38 19.64
C GLU A 145 -3.48 2.38 18.47
N ALA A 146 -3.96 2.06 17.27
CA ALA A 146 -3.16 2.09 16.06
C ALA A 146 -2.63 3.51 15.79
N ALA A 147 -3.48 4.53 15.96
CA ALA A 147 -3.06 5.93 15.82
C ALA A 147 -1.98 6.32 16.84
N ARG A 148 -2.04 5.81 18.08
CA ARG A 148 -1.01 6.03 19.09
C ARG A 148 0.30 5.34 18.69
N GLN A 149 0.25 4.08 18.24
CA GLN A 149 1.44 3.35 17.78
C GLN A 149 2.16 4.08 16.64
N VAL A 150 1.41 4.62 15.69
CA VAL A 150 1.97 5.43 14.60
C VAL A 150 2.64 6.70 15.15
N ARG A 151 1.96 7.46 16.01
CA ARG A 151 2.53 8.68 16.61
C ARG A 151 3.78 8.39 17.43
N ASP A 152 3.77 7.34 18.25
CA ASP A 152 4.91 6.97 19.09
C ASP A 152 6.13 6.60 18.25
N TRP A 153 5.92 5.88 17.15
CA TRP A 153 7.01 5.58 16.23
C TRP A 153 7.50 6.84 15.52
N LEU A 154 6.60 7.70 15.03
CA LEU A 154 7.00 8.96 14.39
C LEU A 154 7.77 9.87 15.33
N ALA A 155 7.40 9.96 16.61
CA ALA A 155 8.14 10.74 17.59
C ALA A 155 9.55 10.19 17.83
N ARG A 156 9.72 8.86 17.80
CA ARG A 156 11.04 8.21 17.93
C ARG A 156 11.87 8.35 16.65
N SER A 157 11.23 8.19 15.50
CA SER A 157 11.86 8.21 14.18
C SER A 157 11.96 9.60 13.55
N ALA A 158 11.39 10.66 14.15
CA ALA A 158 11.64 12.04 13.74
C ALA A 158 13.12 12.45 13.95
N LEU A 159 13.89 11.62 14.66
CA LEU A 159 15.35 11.66 14.68
C LEU A 159 15.99 11.11 13.38
N GLU A 160 15.26 10.34 12.56
CA GLU A 160 15.82 9.57 11.43
C GLU A 160 15.06 9.68 10.08
N ASP A 161 13.76 10.01 9.99
CA ASP A 161 13.04 10.08 8.70
C ASP A 161 11.93 11.16 8.64
N ARG A 162 11.96 12.03 7.60
CA ARG A 162 11.03 13.16 7.38
C ARG A 162 9.83 12.82 6.47
N THR A 163 9.75 11.62 5.90
CA THR A 163 8.74 11.27 4.87
C THR A 163 7.33 11.01 5.43
N LEU A 164 7.21 10.62 6.70
CA LEU A 164 5.93 10.26 7.31
C LEU A 164 5.24 11.42 8.04
N ALA A 165 6.00 12.43 8.47
CA ALA A 165 5.47 13.60 9.19
C ALA A 165 4.52 14.45 8.34
N SER A 166 4.66 14.45 6.99
CA SER A 166 3.82 15.25 6.10
C SER A 166 2.49 14.59 5.73
N ALA A 167 2.34 13.28 5.91
CA ALA A 167 1.08 12.56 5.70
C ALA A 167 0.18 12.54 6.95
N TRP A 168 0.76 12.85 8.11
CA TRP A 168 0.08 12.88 9.40
C TRP A 168 -0.17 14.32 9.84
N THR A 169 -1.24 14.93 9.33
CA THR A 169 -1.78 16.17 9.90
C THR A 169 -3.24 15.91 10.27
N GLN A 170 -3.49 15.56 11.52
CA GLN A 170 -4.83 15.57 12.12
C GLN A 170 -4.83 16.51 13.32
N PRO A 171 -5.91 17.29 13.53
CA PRO A 171 -5.98 18.30 14.58
C PRO A 171 -5.91 17.65 15.96
N GLU A 172 -5.15 18.26 16.87
CA GLU A 172 -5.13 17.83 18.27
C GLU A 172 -6.55 17.73 18.84
N PRO A 173 -6.85 16.75 19.70
CA PRO A 173 -8.09 16.75 20.45
C PRO A 173 -8.11 18.02 21.32
N ARG A 174 -9.05 18.92 21.03
CA ARG A 174 -9.33 20.05 21.94
C ARG A 174 -9.72 19.45 23.29
N ARG A 175 -8.95 19.82 24.31
CA ARG A 175 -9.21 19.52 25.71
C ARG A 175 -10.55 20.10 26.16
#